data_AF-A0A2V9BPR7-F1
#
_entry.id   AF-A0A2V9BPR7-F1
#
_cell.length_a   1.000
_cell.length_b   1.000
_cell.length_c   1.000
_cell.angle_alpha   90.00
_cell.angle_beta   90.00
_cell.angle_gamma   90.00
#
_symmetry.space_group_name_H-M   'P 1'
#
loop_
_entity.id
_entity.type
_entity.pdbx_description
1 polymer ?
#
loop_
_entity_poly.entity_id
_entity_poly.type
_entity_poly.pdbx_seq_one_letter_code
_entity_poly.pdbx_strand_id
1 'polypeptide(L)'
;MKPCYAFDICHEVYANARQVLDHRLRTVQLEASSKYLWRPDHRPRLAEYVADFALAGQRALGARRLASRLILFRVYYLGGAEYHTARKHLGISELTWADWADEIRDRVGRELLRAGMFPPGRYFHEPSDEGSEGVG
;
A
#
# COMPACT_ATOMS: atom_id res chain seq x y z
N MET A 1 -16.87 -5.82 6.01
CA MET A 1 -15.92 -5.95 4.87
C MET A 1 -14.96 -7.08 5.17
N LYS A 2 -14.66 -7.99 4.23
CA LYS A 2 -13.61 -9.00 4.43
C LYS A 2 -12.22 -8.32 4.29
N PRO A 3 -11.32 -8.42 5.28
CA PRO A 3 -10.02 -7.76 5.20
C PRO A 3 -9.19 -8.15 3.97
N CYS A 4 -9.18 -9.43 3.60
CA CYS A 4 -8.46 -9.89 2.40
C CYS A 4 -8.95 -9.20 1.12
N TYR A 5 -10.25 -8.92 1.01
CA TYR A 5 -10.80 -8.19 -0.13
C TYR A 5 -10.29 -6.74 -0.17
N ALA A 6 -10.23 -6.06 0.98
CA ALA A 6 -9.66 -4.73 1.07
C ALA A 6 -8.17 -4.73 0.67
N PHE A 7 -7.44 -5.77 1.09
CA PHE A 7 -6.06 -5.97 0.67
C PHE A 7 -5.92 -6.13 -0.84
N ASP A 8 -6.67 -7.05 -1.46
CA ASP A 8 -6.54 -7.36 -2.89
C ASP A 8 -6.75 -6.11 -3.76
N ILE A 9 -7.79 -5.32 -3.46
CA ILE A 9 -8.08 -4.05 -4.15
C ILE A 9 -6.98 -3.01 -3.93
N CYS A 10 -6.52 -2.83 -2.68
CA CYS A 10 -5.48 -1.84 -2.41
C CYS A 10 -4.13 -2.24 -3.01
N HIS A 11 -3.83 -3.54 -3.06
CA HIS A 11 -2.60 -4.06 -3.65
C HIS A 11 -2.56 -3.85 -5.16
N GLU A 12 -3.68 -4.02 -5.86
CA GLU A 12 -3.80 -3.70 -7.28
C GLU A 12 -3.51 -2.20 -7.55
N VAL A 13 -4.12 -1.30 -6.77
CA VAL A 13 -3.86 0.14 -6.89
C VAL A 13 -2.41 0.47 -6.56
N TYR A 14 -1.83 -0.17 -5.53
CA TYR A 14 -0.42 -0.03 -5.19
C TYR A 14 0.49 -0.45 -6.35
N ALA A 15 0.23 -1.61 -6.96
CA ALA A 15 1.05 -2.14 -8.05
C ALA A 15 1.03 -1.21 -9.27
N ASN A 16 -0.16 -0.73 -9.65
CA ASN A 16 -0.32 0.25 -10.72
C ASN A 16 0.38 1.59 -10.39
N ALA A 17 0.19 2.10 -9.17
CA ALA A 17 0.82 3.32 -8.70
C ALA A 17 2.36 3.23 -8.73
N ARG A 18 2.91 2.12 -8.24
CA ARG A 18 4.34 1.85 -8.25
C ARG A 18 4.89 1.80 -9.67
N GLN A 19 4.20 1.12 -10.60
CA GLN A 19 4.64 1.06 -12.00
C GLN A 19 4.71 2.47 -12.62
N VAL A 20 3.73 3.33 -12.37
CA VAL A 20 3.72 4.72 -12.84
C VAL A 20 4.90 5.50 -12.26
N LEU A 21 5.19 5.35 -10.97
CA LEU A 21 6.30 6.04 -10.31
C LEU A 21 7.67 5.53 -10.81
N ASP A 22 7.83 4.21 -10.99
CA ASP A 22 9.06 3.62 -11.51
C ASP A 22 9.38 4.11 -12.94
N HIS A 23 8.35 4.33 -13.76
CA HIS A 23 8.53 4.94 -15.10
C HIS A 23 8.94 6.41 -15.01
N ARG A 24 8.37 7.17 -14.06
CA ARG A 24 8.73 8.58 -13.83
C ARG A 24 10.13 8.75 -13.25
N LEU A 25 10.60 7.80 -12.44
CA LEU A 25 11.98 7.81 -11.92
C LEU A 25 13.03 7.52 -12.99
N ARG A 26 12.68 6.80 -14.07
CA ARG A 26 13.55 6.68 -15.26
C ARG A 26 13.63 7.99 -16.03
N THR A 27 12.57 8.80 -16.01
CA THR A 27 12.55 10.16 -16.57
C THR A 27 12.88 11.18 -15.49
N VAL A 28 14.13 11.20 -15.00
CA VAL A 28 14.55 12.23 -14.04
C VAL A 28 14.47 13.60 -14.70
N GLN A 29 13.36 14.30 -14.51
CA GLN A 29 13.23 15.72 -14.82
C GLN A 29 13.88 16.46 -13.66
N LEU A 30 15.16 16.79 -13.82
CA LEU A 30 16.02 17.41 -12.82
C LEU A 30 15.56 18.82 -12.37
N GLU A 31 14.55 19.39 -13.04
CA GLU A 31 14.17 20.81 -12.91
C GLU A 31 13.04 21.12 -11.93
N ALA A 32 12.48 20.13 -11.21
CA ALA A 32 11.38 20.39 -10.27
C ALA A 32 11.78 20.22 -8.79
N SER A 33 12.98 20.64 -8.41
CA SER A 33 13.27 20.99 -7.01
C SER A 33 12.80 22.43 -6.76
N SER A 34 11.48 22.66 -6.79
CA SER A 34 10.95 23.93 -6.29
C SER A 34 11.02 23.92 -4.77
N LYS A 35 12.06 24.60 -4.29
CA LYS A 35 12.22 25.19 -2.96
C LYS A 35 10.87 25.42 -2.24
N TYR A 36 10.65 24.69 -1.15
CA TYR A 36 9.66 25.02 -0.12
C TYR A 36 8.21 25.29 -0.56
N LEU A 37 7.56 24.40 -1.33
CA LEU A 37 6.10 24.43 -1.43
C LEU A 37 5.47 23.83 -0.16
N TRP A 38 5.18 24.67 0.83
CA TRP A 38 4.19 24.37 1.87
C TRP A 38 2.86 24.05 1.16
N ARG A 39 2.24 22.91 1.47
CA ARG A 39 1.24 22.23 0.61
C ARG A 39 0.03 23.12 0.28
N PRO A 40 -0.20 23.46 -1.01
CA PRO A 40 -1.43 24.11 -1.46
C PRO A 40 -2.51 23.12 -1.91
N ASP A 41 -2.18 21.82 -1.97
CA ASP A 41 -3.07 20.77 -2.50
C ASP A 41 -3.39 19.75 -1.39
N HIS A 42 -4.68 19.62 -1.06
CA HIS A 42 -5.17 18.79 0.04
C HIS A 42 -5.29 17.30 -0.34
N ARG A 43 -5.14 16.96 -1.64
CA ARG A 43 -5.35 15.60 -2.13
C ARG A 43 -4.11 14.70 -1.98
N PRO A 44 -4.25 13.47 -1.45
CA PRO A 44 -3.15 12.52 -1.37
C PRO A 44 -2.57 12.17 -2.75
N ARG A 45 -1.23 12.14 -2.85
CA ARG A 45 -0.52 11.81 -4.11
C ARG A 45 -0.30 10.31 -4.27
N LEU A 46 -0.07 9.87 -5.50
CA LEU A 46 0.26 8.46 -5.81
C LEU A 46 1.45 7.93 -5.00
N ALA A 47 2.48 8.75 -4.79
CA ALA A 47 3.64 8.41 -3.98
C ALA A 47 3.31 8.24 -2.49
N GLU A 48 2.31 8.97 -1.98
CA GLU A 48 1.83 8.86 -0.60
C GLU A 48 1.05 7.56 -0.42
N TYR A 49 0.19 7.20 -1.39
CA TYR A 49 -0.49 5.90 -1.38
C TYR A 49 0.50 4.72 -1.34
N VAL A 50 1.57 4.79 -2.15
CA VAL A 50 2.61 3.75 -2.16
C VAL A 50 3.34 3.66 -0.81
N ALA A 51 3.67 4.81 -0.21
CA ALA A 51 4.31 4.86 1.10
C ALA A 51 3.40 4.34 2.21
N ASP A 52 2.13 4.74 2.22
CA ASP A 52 1.15 4.35 3.23
C ASP A 52 0.81 2.86 3.13
N PHE A 53 0.73 2.29 1.93
CA PHE A 53 0.51 0.85 1.75
C PHE A 53 1.69 0.05 2.34
N ALA A 54 2.92 0.46 2.07
CA ALA A 54 4.11 -0.16 2.64
C ALA A 54 4.15 -0.02 4.17
N LEU A 55 3.77 1.16 4.69
CA LEU A 55 3.70 1.43 6.12
C LEU A 55 2.62 0.61 6.82
N ALA A 56 1.45 0.41 6.20
CA ALA A 56 0.39 -0.45 6.69
C ALA A 56 0.90 -1.90 6.82
N GLY A 57 1.60 -2.42 5.81
CA GLY A 57 2.23 -3.73 5.90
C GLY A 57 3.25 -3.84 7.03
N GLN A 58 4.10 -2.82 7.21
CA GLN A 58 5.07 -2.76 8.30
C GLN A 58 4.40 -2.75 9.68
N ARG A 59 3.32 -2.00 9.86
CA ARG A 59 2.56 -1.95 11.13
C ARG A 59 1.88 -3.29 11.42
N ALA A 60 1.27 -3.90 10.41
CA ALA A 60 0.55 -5.16 10.55
C ALA A 60 1.47 -6.36 10.84
N LEU A 61 2.70 -6.34 10.31
CA LEU A 61 3.62 -7.50 10.33
C LEU A 61 4.93 -7.23 11.09
N GLY A 62 5.10 -6.07 11.72
CA GLY A 62 6.35 -5.65 12.36
C GLY A 62 6.74 -6.41 13.64
N ALA A 63 5.84 -7.22 14.20
CA ALA A 63 6.13 -8.04 15.36
C ALA A 63 7.16 -9.13 15.02
N ARG A 64 8.09 -9.43 15.94
CA ARG A 64 9.16 -10.44 15.72
C ARG A 64 8.64 -11.81 15.25
N ARG A 65 7.50 -12.25 15.76
CA ARG A 65 6.85 -13.52 15.36
C ARG A 65 6.35 -13.54 13.91
N LEU A 66 6.18 -12.37 13.29
CA LEU A 66 5.70 -12.20 11.92
C LEU A 66 6.82 -11.81 10.95
N ALA A 67 8.10 -11.84 11.39
CA ALA A 67 9.23 -11.42 10.56
C ALA A 67 9.27 -12.13 9.19
N SER A 68 9.01 -13.44 9.15
CA SER A 68 8.96 -14.18 7.88
C SER A 68 7.81 -13.75 6.97
N ARG A 69 6.64 -13.40 7.53
CA ARG A 69 5.51 -12.83 6.77
C ARG A 69 5.84 -11.45 6.24
N LEU A 70 6.53 -10.62 7.04
CA LEU A 70 6.99 -9.31 6.60
C LEU A 70 8.01 -9.42 5.46
N ILE A 71 8.92 -10.40 5.50
CA ILE A 71 9.84 -10.68 4.40
C ILE A 71 9.07 -11.09 3.15
N LEU A 72 8.13 -12.04 3.26
CA LEU A 72 7.27 -12.43 2.14
C LEU A 72 6.51 -11.22 1.58
N PHE A 73 5.95 -10.38 2.47
CA PHE A 73 5.25 -9.16 2.09
C PHE A 73 6.12 -8.20 1.28
N ARG A 74 7.35 -7.98 1.72
CA ARG A 74 8.30 -7.11 1.04
C ARG A 74 8.74 -7.67 -0.31
N VAL A 75 9.04 -8.96 -0.39
CA VAL A 75 9.56 -9.59 -1.61
C VAL A 75 8.45 -9.73 -2.66
N TYR A 76 7.31 -10.29 -2.28
CA TYR A 76 6.23 -10.61 -3.21
C TYR A 76 5.31 -9.41 -3.47
N TYR A 77 4.66 -8.89 -2.43
CA TYR A 77 3.63 -7.86 -2.61
C TYR A 77 4.21 -6.47 -2.88
N LEU A 78 5.21 -6.04 -2.11
CA LEU A 78 5.85 -4.74 -2.38
C LEU A 78 6.80 -4.82 -3.57
N GLY A 79 7.64 -5.85 -3.63
CA GLY A 79 8.70 -6.01 -4.60
C GLY A 79 8.25 -6.49 -5.98
N GLY A 80 7.07 -7.11 -6.08
CA GLY A 80 6.55 -7.66 -7.34
C GLY A 80 7.32 -8.89 -7.83
N ALA A 81 7.96 -9.64 -6.93
CA ALA A 81 8.65 -10.87 -7.31
C ALA A 81 7.66 -11.94 -7.79
N GLU A 82 8.01 -12.66 -8.85
CA GLU A 82 7.22 -13.82 -9.31
C GLU A 82 7.08 -14.90 -8.24
N TYR A 83 5.92 -15.57 -8.21
CA TYR A 83 5.57 -16.60 -7.20
C TYR A 83 6.69 -17.62 -6.99
N HIS A 84 7.17 -18.25 -8.06
CA HIS A 84 8.21 -19.27 -7.98
C HIS A 84 9.53 -18.74 -7.44
N THR A 85 9.90 -17.51 -7.83
CA THR A 85 11.14 -16.85 -7.37
C THR A 85 11.05 -16.50 -5.90
N ALA A 86 9.95 -15.89 -5.46
CA ALA A 86 9.71 -15.56 -4.05
C ALA A 86 9.67 -16.82 -3.18
N ARG A 87 8.91 -17.84 -3.57
CA ARG A 87 8.81 -19.09 -2.80
C ARG A 87 10.16 -19.80 -2.68
N LYS A 88 10.93 -19.88 -3.78
CA LYS A 88 12.28 -20.46 -3.78
C LYS A 88 13.23 -19.65 -2.88
N HIS A 89 13.16 -18.32 -2.92
CA HIS A 89 13.99 -17.45 -2.09
C HIS A 89 13.73 -17.63 -0.59
N LEU A 90 12.46 -17.82 -0.19
CA LEU A 90 12.10 -18.06 1.21
C LEU A 90 12.27 -19.53 1.65
N GLY A 91 12.45 -20.46 0.72
CA GLY A 91 12.65 -21.88 1.03
C GLY A 91 11.41 -22.56 1.65
N ILE A 92 10.20 -22.11 1.30
CA ILE A 92 8.95 -22.59 1.90
C ILE A 92 8.14 -23.49 0.95
N SER A 93 7.30 -24.35 1.55
CA SER A 93 6.36 -25.20 0.81
C SER A 93 5.20 -24.39 0.23
N GLU A 94 4.42 -25.00 -0.67
CA GLU A 94 3.18 -24.40 -1.20
C GLU A 94 2.13 -24.19 -0.13
N LEU A 95 1.97 -25.17 0.77
CA LEU A 95 1.04 -25.08 1.88
C LEU A 95 1.41 -23.91 2.81
N THR A 96 2.68 -23.82 3.18
CA THR A 96 3.20 -22.71 3.98
C THR A 96 3.01 -21.36 3.28
N TRP A 97 3.18 -21.32 1.96
CA TRP A 97 2.90 -20.12 1.17
C TRP A 97 1.43 -19.71 1.28
N ALA A 98 0.49 -20.63 1.04
CA ALA A 98 -0.94 -20.36 1.09
C ALA A 98 -1.35 -19.83 2.48
N ASP A 99 -0.91 -20.50 3.55
CA ASP A 99 -1.18 -20.08 4.92
C ASP A 99 -0.67 -18.66 5.21
N TRP A 100 0.56 -18.35 4.76
CA TRP A 100 1.17 -17.05 5.01
C TRP A 100 0.54 -15.96 4.16
N ALA A 101 0.19 -16.26 2.91
CA ALA A 101 -0.50 -15.32 2.02
C ALA A 101 -1.87 -14.95 2.61
N ASP A 102 -2.63 -15.92 3.10
CA ASP A 102 -3.92 -15.66 3.75
C ASP A 102 -3.76 -14.82 5.03
N GLU A 103 -2.79 -15.16 5.87
CA GLU A 103 -2.49 -14.39 7.08
C GLU A 103 -2.05 -12.95 6.77
N ILE A 104 -1.23 -12.74 5.74
CA ILE A 104 -0.78 -11.41 5.29
C ILE A 104 -1.97 -10.60 4.80
N ARG A 105 -2.78 -11.15 3.88
CA ARG A 105 -3.92 -10.45 3.29
C ARG A 105 -4.93 -10.05 4.35
N ASP A 106 -5.18 -10.92 5.32
CA ASP A 106 -6.08 -10.61 6.42
C ASP A 106 -5.51 -9.51 7.34
N ARG A 107 -4.28 -9.66 7.83
CA ARG A 107 -3.67 -8.70 8.77
C ARG A 107 -3.46 -7.33 8.14
N VAL A 108 -2.87 -7.29 6.95
CA VAL A 108 -2.60 -6.03 6.24
C VAL A 108 -3.91 -5.41 5.78
N GLY A 109 -4.87 -6.22 5.31
CA GLY A 109 -6.22 -5.76 4.98
C GLY A 109 -6.92 -5.03 6.13
N ARG A 110 -6.80 -5.55 7.37
CA ARG A 110 -7.34 -4.87 8.57
C ARG A 110 -6.65 -3.54 8.82
N GLU A 111 -5.34 -3.49 8.65
CA GLU A 111 -4.57 -2.25 8.83
C GLU A 111 -4.90 -1.21 7.75
N LEU A 112 -5.13 -1.63 6.50
CA LEU A 112 -5.58 -0.74 5.41
C LEU A 112 -6.96 -0.14 5.68
N LEU A 113 -7.88 -0.94 6.23
CA LEU A 113 -9.19 -0.46 6.70
C LEU A 113 -9.03 0.52 7.86
N ARG A 114 -8.19 0.19 8.85
CA ARG A 114 -7.90 1.04 10.01
C ARG A 114 -7.25 2.37 9.63
N ALA A 115 -6.39 2.35 8.60
CA ALA A 115 -5.68 3.51 8.08
C ALA A 115 -6.49 4.34 7.08
N GLY A 116 -7.72 3.94 6.74
CA GLY A 116 -8.57 4.67 5.80
C GLY A 116 -8.13 4.57 4.32
N MET A 117 -7.28 3.59 3.98
CA MET A 117 -6.83 3.38 2.59
C MET A 117 -7.86 2.69 1.70
N PHE A 118 -8.83 2.01 2.32
CA PHE A 118 -9.92 1.33 1.62
C PHE A 118 -11.27 2.04 1.89
N PRO A 119 -12.11 2.27 0.85
CA PRO A 119 -11.82 2.03 -0.57
C PRO A 119 -10.83 3.06 -1.13
N PRO A 120 -9.94 2.71 -2.07
CA PRO A 120 -8.93 3.64 -2.59
C PRO A 120 -9.53 4.92 -3.19
N GLY A 121 -10.73 4.84 -3.78
CA GLY A 121 -11.43 6.03 -4.26
C GLY A 121 -11.61 7.10 -3.18
N ARG A 122 -11.94 6.70 -1.95
CA ARG A 122 -12.05 7.61 -0.79
C ARG A 122 -10.68 8.04 -0.26
N TYR A 123 -9.63 7.25 -0.45
CA TYR A 123 -8.29 7.72 -0.08
C TYR A 123 -7.85 8.91 -0.93
N PHE A 124 -8.13 8.90 -2.23
CA PHE A 124 -7.75 9.99 -3.14
C PHE A 124 -8.72 11.19 -3.14
N HIS A 125 -9.85 11.09 -2.44
CA HIS A 125 -10.86 12.15 -2.36
C HIS A 125 -11.17 12.44 -0.89
N GLU A 126 -11.04 13.71 -0.45
CA GLU A 126 -11.66 14.12 0.80
C GLU A 126 -13.19 13.90 0.71
N PRO A 127 -13.87 13.52 1.81
CA PRO A 127 -15.30 13.81 1.89
C PRO A 127 -15.43 15.33 1.74
N SER A 128 -16.19 15.79 0.75
CA SER A 128 -16.64 17.17 0.68
C SER A 128 -17.11 17.59 2.06
N ASP A 129 -16.65 18.73 2.59
CA ASP A 129 -17.17 19.32 3.81
C ASP A 129 -18.68 19.56 3.66
N GLU A 130 -19.50 18.56 3.97
CA GLU A 130 -20.92 18.71 4.21
C GLU A 130 -21.07 19.31 5.62
N GLY A 131 -21.03 20.64 5.72
CA GLY A 131 -21.36 21.30 6.98
C GLY A 131 -20.76 22.69 7.18
N SER A 132 -21.06 23.65 6.30
CA SER A 132 -21.01 25.08 6.61
C SER A 132 -21.91 25.90 5.68
N GLU A 133 -23.18 25.54 5.60
CA GLU A 133 -24.24 26.51 5.30
C GLU A 133 -25.26 26.45 6.42
N GLY A 134 -25.14 27.40 7.33
CA GLY A 134 -25.98 27.50 8.51
C GLY A 134 -25.71 28.80 9.26
N VAL A 135 -25.62 29.94 8.56
CA VAL A 135 -25.91 31.28 9.09
C VAL A 135 -26.29 32.19 7.92
N GLY A 136 -27.50 32.74 7.95
CA GLY A 136 -28.01 33.73 7.00
C GLY A 136 -29.53 33.78 6.98
#